data_AF-A0A0Q6VJ43-F1
#
_entry.id   AF-A0A0Q6VJ43-F1
#
_cell.length_a   1.000
_cell.length_b   1.000
_cell.length_c   1.000
_cell.angle_alpha   90.00
_cell.angle_beta   90.00
_cell.angle_gamma   90.00
#
_symmetry.space_group_name_H-M   'P 1'
#
loop_
_entity.id
_entity.type
_entity.pdbx_description
1 polymer ?
#
loop_
_entity_poly.entity_id
_entity_poly.type
_entity_poly.pdbx_seq_one_letter_code
_entity_poly.pdbx_strand_id
1 'polypeptide(L)'
;MRANKYAGRCAECDVTVEIAAGQLIGLPGDWRTICVACSPAPPPRGEHPGWHLTPLASLDFETTGVDPLTDRVLSYALLDDRGHDFSGLINPGVPIPPESAAVHGLTAEALAGAPAPVDALAEVIAWVQDLIERGVGLVVFNAAYDLTMLRAEAARWGLAQPDWERLFVVDPYVIDWGIERGGLGPRRLTDVAAYYGVALDNAHDATADARAAREIAYEIGRRHPTVAAGDLESLMLRQVIWFAGRAEDWNHYARRVGRALDDPAGWPLSAPDLSNVRIA
;
A
#
# COMPACT_ATOMS: atom_id res chain seq x y z
N MET A 1 -2.75 -1.73 14.53
CA MET A 1 -2.25 -2.22 15.85
C MET A 1 -2.95 -3.53 16.17
N ARG A 2 -2.26 -4.53 16.72
CA ARG A 2 -2.84 -5.87 16.98
C ARG A 2 -3.29 -6.01 18.43
N ALA A 3 -4.39 -6.70 18.70
CA ALA A 3 -4.75 -7.08 20.06
C ALA A 3 -3.67 -7.95 20.74
N ASN A 4 -3.47 -7.78 22.05
CA ASN A 4 -2.54 -8.59 22.83
C ASN A 4 -3.02 -10.05 22.98
N LYS A 5 -2.13 -11.00 22.69
CA LYS A 5 -2.45 -12.44 22.78
C LYS A 5 -2.40 -13.00 24.20
N TYR A 6 -1.63 -12.36 25.07
CA TYR A 6 -1.39 -12.81 26.44
C TYR A 6 -1.71 -11.66 27.39
N ALA A 7 -2.23 -12.00 28.57
CA ALA A 7 -2.36 -11.04 29.65
C ALA A 7 -0.96 -10.52 30.04
N GLY A 8 -0.91 -9.27 30.50
CA GLY A 8 0.36 -8.64 30.86
C GLY A 8 0.14 -7.30 31.53
N ARG A 9 1.17 -6.45 31.47
CA ARG A 9 1.12 -5.10 31.99
C ARG A 9 1.32 -4.10 30.86
N CYS A 10 0.63 -2.96 30.96
CA CYS A 10 0.83 -1.84 30.05
C CYS A 10 2.26 -1.31 30.21
N ALA A 11 2.98 -1.17 29.10
CA ALA A 11 4.36 -0.70 29.12
C ALA A 11 4.50 0.79 29.51
N GLU A 12 3.41 1.57 29.51
CA GLU A 12 3.42 3.00 29.80
C GLU A 12 2.90 3.33 31.22
N CYS A 13 1.88 2.62 31.70
CA CYS A 13 1.23 2.93 32.99
C CYS A 13 1.14 1.74 33.95
N ASP A 14 1.74 0.60 33.60
CA ASP A 14 1.91 -0.57 34.46
C ASP A 14 0.61 -1.25 34.94
N VAL A 15 -0.55 -0.80 34.46
CA VAL A 15 -1.85 -1.43 34.73
C VAL A 15 -1.93 -2.83 34.10
N THR A 16 -2.65 -3.74 34.76
CA THR A 16 -2.94 -5.06 34.21
C THR A 16 -3.78 -4.94 32.93
N VAL A 17 -3.37 -5.67 31.90
CA VAL A 17 -4.05 -5.77 30.61
C VAL A 17 -4.42 -7.23 30.39
N GLU A 18 -5.71 -7.52 30.40
CA GLU A 18 -6.24 -8.86 30.12
C GLU A 18 -6.02 -9.26 28.64
N ILE A 19 -6.18 -10.54 28.34
CA ILE A 19 -6.10 -11.05 26.97
C ILE A 19 -7.10 -10.28 26.08
N ALA A 20 -6.63 -9.79 24.94
CA ALA A 20 -7.39 -9.00 23.97
C ALA A 20 -7.96 -7.65 24.50
N ALA A 21 -7.59 -7.22 25.71
CA ALA A 21 -8.05 -5.96 26.30
C ALA A 21 -7.10 -4.77 26.02
N GLY A 22 -5.98 -5.00 25.33
CA GLY A 22 -5.03 -3.97 24.92
C GLY A 22 -4.44 -4.25 23.55
N GLN A 23 -3.39 -3.50 23.22
CA GLN A 23 -2.73 -3.52 21.91
C GLN A 23 -1.25 -3.86 22.03
N LEU A 24 -0.71 -4.49 20.99
CA LEU A 24 0.71 -4.71 20.78
C LEU A 24 1.25 -3.65 19.83
N ILE A 25 2.28 -2.96 20.30
CA ILE A 25 3.08 -2.00 19.52
C ILE A 25 4.54 -2.46 19.52
N GLY A 26 5.35 -1.90 18.63
CA GLY A 26 6.76 -2.22 18.48
C GLY A 26 7.06 -2.98 17.20
N LEU A 27 8.27 -3.54 17.16
CA LEU A 27 8.83 -4.20 15.99
C LEU A 27 8.77 -5.72 16.11
N PRO A 28 8.92 -6.48 15.00
CA PRO A 28 9.04 -7.92 15.04
C PRO A 28 10.14 -8.42 16.00
N GLY A 29 9.72 -9.05 17.10
CA GLY A 29 10.60 -9.58 18.13
C GLY A 29 10.80 -8.66 19.34
N ASP A 30 10.22 -7.45 19.34
CA ASP A 30 10.27 -6.48 20.44
C ASP A 30 8.89 -5.84 20.63
N TRP A 31 7.90 -6.68 20.97
CA TRP A 31 6.51 -6.28 21.14
C TRP A 31 6.23 -5.83 22.57
N ARG A 32 5.53 -4.71 22.72
CA ARG A 32 5.09 -4.16 24.01
C ARG A 32 3.57 -4.12 24.08
N THR A 33 3.00 -4.53 25.21
CA THR A 33 1.56 -4.45 25.49
C THR A 33 1.21 -3.07 26.02
N ILE A 34 0.15 -2.46 25.49
CA ILE A 34 -0.35 -1.14 25.87
C ILE A 34 -1.85 -1.25 26.17
N CYS A 35 -2.32 -0.65 27.26
CA CYS A 35 -3.75 -0.59 27.55
C CYS A 35 -4.46 0.42 26.63
N VAL A 36 -5.77 0.29 26.43
CA VAL A 36 -6.55 1.19 25.55
C VAL A 36 -6.36 2.67 25.87
N ALA A 37 -6.25 3.03 27.15
CA ALA A 37 -6.06 4.42 27.57
C ALA A 37 -4.68 5.00 27.20
N CYS A 38 -3.67 4.13 27.07
CA CYS A 38 -2.32 4.51 26.64
C CYS A 38 -2.07 4.22 25.15
N SER A 39 -3.05 3.66 24.45
CA SER A 39 -2.92 3.37 23.02
C SER A 39 -2.61 4.67 22.27
N PRO A 40 -1.57 4.67 21.41
CA PRO A 40 -1.27 5.82 20.59
C PRO A 40 -2.47 6.22 19.75
N ALA A 41 -2.73 7.51 19.70
CA ALA A 41 -3.73 8.11 18.83
C ALA A 41 -3.02 9.05 17.84
N PRO A 42 -3.52 9.17 16.60
CA PRO A 42 -2.96 10.11 15.66
C PRO A 42 -3.10 11.55 16.20
N PRO A 43 -2.17 12.46 15.89
CA PRO A 43 -2.28 13.86 16.28
C PRO A 43 -3.61 14.48 15.80
N PRO A 44 -4.09 15.55 16.45
CA PRO A 44 -5.26 16.26 15.95
C PRO A 44 -5.02 16.78 14.54
N ARG A 45 -6.09 16.86 13.74
CA ARG A 45 -6.03 17.54 12.44
C ARG A 45 -5.67 19.01 12.65
N GLY A 46 -4.86 19.55 11.76
CA GLY A 46 -4.50 20.96 11.67
C GLY A 46 -4.76 21.52 10.28
N GLU A 47 -4.69 22.84 10.18
CA GLU A 47 -4.71 23.58 8.91
C GLU A 47 -3.30 24.09 8.64
N HIS A 48 -2.66 23.57 7.59
CA HIS A 48 -1.32 24.00 7.19
C HIS A 48 -1.08 23.62 5.71
N PRO A 49 -0.16 24.32 5.01
CA PRO A 49 0.17 23.97 3.64
C PRO A 49 0.86 22.60 3.57
N GLY A 50 0.84 21.99 2.38
CA GLY A 50 1.59 20.78 2.10
C GLY A 50 1.10 20.04 0.85
N TRP A 51 1.79 18.96 0.51
CA TRP A 51 1.47 18.13 -0.66
C TRP A 51 0.04 17.58 -0.64
N HIS A 52 -0.54 17.37 0.54
CA HIS A 52 -1.89 16.83 0.73
C HIS A 52 -3.02 17.78 0.30
N LEU A 53 -2.70 19.01 -0.11
CA LEU A 53 -3.64 19.98 -0.71
C LEU A 53 -3.56 20.00 -2.24
N THR A 54 -2.63 19.25 -2.83
CA THR A 54 -2.55 19.06 -4.29
C THR A 54 -3.53 17.98 -4.75
N PRO A 55 -3.94 17.94 -6.03
CA PRO A 55 -4.80 16.89 -6.54
C PRO A 55 -4.17 15.50 -6.37
N LEU A 56 -4.93 14.56 -5.82
CA LEU A 56 -4.51 13.17 -5.65
C LEU A 56 -5.51 12.22 -6.31
N ALA A 57 -4.98 11.19 -6.97
CA ALA A 57 -5.72 10.04 -7.47
C ALA A 57 -5.31 8.79 -6.70
N SER A 58 -6.05 7.70 -6.76
CA SER A 58 -5.67 6.43 -6.11
C SER A 58 -5.89 5.23 -7.00
N LEU A 59 -5.00 4.25 -6.87
CA LEU A 59 -5.05 2.98 -7.56
C LEU A 59 -4.91 1.84 -6.56
N ASP A 60 -5.65 0.77 -6.79
CA ASP A 60 -5.52 -0.50 -6.08
C ASP A 60 -5.85 -1.67 -7.02
N PHE A 61 -5.21 -2.82 -6.80
CA PHE A 61 -5.47 -4.06 -7.52
C PHE A 61 -5.83 -5.21 -6.59
N GLU A 62 -6.78 -6.04 -7.04
CA GLU A 62 -6.87 -7.42 -6.54
C GLU A 62 -6.14 -8.35 -7.50
N THR A 63 -5.41 -9.33 -6.97
CA THR A 63 -4.49 -10.14 -7.75
C THR A 63 -4.56 -11.63 -7.38
N THR A 64 -3.95 -12.49 -8.20
CA THR A 64 -3.90 -13.93 -7.95
C THR A 64 -3.00 -14.34 -6.79
N GLY A 65 -2.18 -13.43 -6.26
CA GLY A 65 -1.15 -13.79 -5.28
C GLY A 65 -0.35 -12.59 -4.76
N VAL A 66 0.92 -12.79 -4.41
CA VAL A 66 1.74 -11.79 -3.70
C VAL A 66 3.09 -11.52 -4.38
N ASP A 67 3.36 -12.13 -5.54
CA ASP A 67 4.55 -11.88 -6.34
C ASP A 67 4.20 -10.96 -7.52
N PRO A 68 4.58 -9.67 -7.49
CA PRO A 68 4.22 -8.72 -8.54
C PRO A 68 4.84 -9.03 -9.90
N LEU A 69 5.84 -9.91 -9.98
CA LEU A 69 6.48 -10.28 -11.23
C LEU A 69 5.76 -11.44 -11.93
N THR A 70 5.15 -12.35 -11.16
CA THR A 70 4.61 -13.61 -11.68
C THR A 70 3.10 -13.79 -11.51
N ASP A 71 2.46 -13.06 -10.60
CA ASP A 71 1.00 -13.07 -10.43
C ASP A 71 0.28 -12.21 -11.49
N ARG A 72 -1.07 -12.26 -11.46
CA ARG A 72 -1.95 -11.57 -12.41
C ARG A 72 -2.93 -10.65 -11.70
N VAL A 73 -3.28 -9.55 -12.37
CA VAL A 73 -4.36 -8.65 -11.93
C VAL A 73 -5.72 -9.29 -12.23
N LEU A 74 -6.62 -9.22 -11.25
CA LEU A 74 -8.00 -9.73 -11.30
C LEU A 74 -9.04 -8.61 -11.30
N SER A 75 -8.75 -7.51 -10.61
CA SER A 75 -9.56 -6.30 -10.64
C SER A 75 -8.70 -5.07 -10.38
N TYR A 76 -9.25 -3.91 -10.72
CA TYR A 76 -8.61 -2.62 -10.48
C TYR A 76 -9.63 -1.58 -10.07
N ALA A 77 -9.18 -0.59 -9.31
CA ALA A 77 -9.91 0.64 -9.08
C ALA A 77 -9.00 1.85 -9.34
N LEU A 78 -9.52 2.84 -10.05
CA LEU A 78 -8.87 4.08 -10.43
C LEU A 78 -9.80 5.20 -9.97
N LEU A 79 -9.40 5.96 -8.95
CA LEU A 79 -10.22 7.04 -8.39
C LEU A 79 -9.48 8.36 -8.54
N ASP A 80 -10.16 9.43 -8.96
CA ASP A 80 -9.59 10.77 -9.00
C ASP A 80 -10.58 11.83 -8.51
N ASP A 81 -10.10 13.05 -8.28
CA ASP A 81 -10.95 14.16 -7.79
C ASP A 81 -11.89 14.74 -8.87
N ARG A 82 -11.86 14.22 -10.12
CA ARG A 82 -12.80 14.60 -11.19
C ARG A 82 -14.08 13.76 -11.20
N GLY A 83 -14.23 12.86 -10.23
CA GLY A 83 -15.39 11.96 -10.15
C GLY A 83 -15.33 10.81 -11.15
N HIS A 84 -14.13 10.54 -11.68
CA HIS A 84 -13.85 9.38 -12.51
C HIS A 84 -13.45 8.19 -11.65
N ASP A 85 -14.39 7.75 -10.81
CA ASP A 85 -14.23 6.51 -10.06
C ASP A 85 -14.54 5.35 -11.01
N PHE A 86 -13.49 4.76 -11.57
CA PHE A 86 -13.58 3.63 -12.49
C PHE A 86 -13.05 2.37 -11.81
N SER A 87 -13.78 1.28 -11.93
CA SER A 87 -13.35 -0.03 -11.46
C SER A 87 -13.69 -1.09 -12.49
N GLY A 88 -12.84 -2.09 -12.64
CA GLY A 88 -13.04 -3.15 -13.62
C GLY A 88 -12.54 -4.50 -13.13
N LEU A 89 -13.06 -5.55 -13.76
CA LEU A 89 -12.62 -6.92 -13.59
C LEU A 89 -11.74 -7.31 -14.78
N ILE A 90 -10.83 -8.26 -14.56
CA ILE A 90 -9.94 -8.81 -15.59
C ILE A 90 -10.03 -10.33 -15.53
N ASN A 91 -10.21 -10.98 -16.68
CA ASN A 91 -10.00 -12.41 -16.77
C ASN A 91 -8.51 -12.69 -16.93
N PRO A 92 -7.80 -13.23 -15.92
CA PRO A 92 -6.35 -13.34 -15.97
C PRO A 92 -5.86 -14.43 -16.93
N GLY A 93 -6.75 -15.28 -17.45
CA GLY A 93 -6.41 -16.40 -18.33
C GLY A 93 -5.59 -17.52 -17.67
N VAL A 94 -5.45 -17.49 -16.34
CA VAL A 94 -4.72 -18.48 -15.53
C VAL A 94 -5.59 -18.93 -14.34
N PRO A 95 -5.30 -20.09 -13.73
CA PRO A 95 -5.99 -20.52 -12.52
C PRO A 95 -5.82 -19.52 -11.37
N ILE A 96 -6.92 -19.26 -10.64
CA ILE A 96 -6.93 -18.39 -9.46
C ILE A 96 -6.75 -19.28 -8.22
N PRO A 97 -5.73 -19.06 -7.38
CA PRO A 97 -5.54 -19.82 -6.16
C PRO A 97 -6.75 -19.68 -5.20
N PRO A 98 -7.27 -20.77 -4.61
CA PRO A 98 -8.41 -20.71 -3.69
C PRO A 98 -8.18 -19.78 -2.50
N GLU A 99 -6.94 -19.67 -2.02
CA GLU A 99 -6.54 -18.79 -0.93
C GLU A 99 -6.68 -17.31 -1.29
N SER A 100 -6.40 -16.89 -2.54
CA SER A 100 -6.59 -15.51 -2.97
C SER A 100 -8.07 -15.24 -3.19
N ALA A 101 -8.79 -16.15 -3.84
CA ALA A 101 -10.24 -16.07 -3.99
C ALA A 101 -10.99 -15.99 -2.65
N ALA A 102 -10.47 -16.62 -1.59
CA ALA A 102 -11.04 -16.52 -0.24
C ALA A 102 -10.85 -15.15 0.43
N VAL A 103 -9.89 -14.34 -0.05
CA VAL A 103 -9.59 -13.00 0.45
C VAL A 103 -10.49 -11.96 -0.21
N HIS A 104 -10.52 -11.91 -1.55
CA HIS A 104 -11.23 -10.88 -2.32
C HIS A 104 -12.54 -11.35 -2.98
N GLY A 105 -12.87 -12.65 -2.89
CA GLY A 105 -14.13 -13.21 -3.40
C GLY A 105 -14.24 -13.36 -4.92
N LEU A 106 -13.17 -13.10 -5.68
CA LEU A 106 -13.18 -13.21 -7.15
C LEU A 106 -12.83 -14.64 -7.57
N THR A 107 -13.80 -15.35 -8.13
CA THR A 107 -13.64 -16.72 -8.65
C THR A 107 -13.48 -16.72 -10.17
N ALA A 108 -13.01 -17.85 -10.72
CA ALA A 108 -12.89 -18.01 -12.16
C ALA A 108 -14.24 -17.84 -12.88
N GLU A 109 -15.34 -18.29 -12.26
CA GLU A 109 -16.70 -18.13 -12.78
C GLU A 109 -17.13 -16.66 -12.79
N ALA A 110 -16.79 -15.89 -11.75
CA ALA A 110 -17.09 -14.46 -11.68
C ALA A 110 -16.35 -13.66 -12.77
N LEU A 111 -15.16 -14.10 -13.16
CA LEU A 111 -14.31 -13.42 -14.15
C LEU A 111 -14.46 -13.97 -15.57
N ALA A 112 -15.28 -15.01 -15.81
CA ALA A 112 -15.36 -15.68 -17.11
C ALA A 112 -15.75 -14.74 -18.27
N GLY A 113 -16.55 -13.71 -18.00
CA GLY A 113 -16.97 -12.69 -18.98
C GLY A 113 -16.21 -11.36 -18.88
N ALA A 114 -15.21 -11.25 -18.00
CA ALA A 114 -14.43 -10.04 -17.86
C ALA A 114 -13.49 -9.83 -19.07
N PRO A 115 -13.11 -8.57 -19.37
CA PRO A 115 -12.15 -8.27 -20.43
C PRO A 115 -10.84 -9.07 -20.32
N ALA A 116 -10.20 -9.26 -21.47
CA ALA A 116 -8.85 -9.80 -21.52
C ALA A 116 -7.86 -8.81 -20.87
N PRO A 117 -6.74 -9.29 -20.30
CA PRO A 117 -5.81 -8.41 -19.60
C PRO A 117 -5.27 -7.28 -20.48
N VAL A 118 -4.96 -7.57 -21.74
CA VAL A 118 -4.43 -6.58 -22.69
C VAL A 118 -5.35 -5.35 -22.84
N ASP A 119 -6.67 -5.55 -22.87
CA ASP A 119 -7.63 -4.47 -23.09
C ASP A 119 -7.80 -3.63 -21.82
N ALA A 120 -8.00 -4.30 -20.68
CA ALA A 120 -8.19 -3.64 -19.39
C ALA A 120 -6.93 -2.90 -18.91
N LEU A 121 -5.75 -3.51 -19.05
CA LEU A 121 -4.49 -2.91 -18.62
C LEU A 121 -4.08 -1.74 -19.52
N ALA A 122 -4.44 -1.74 -20.80
CA ALA A 122 -4.22 -0.59 -21.68
C ALA A 122 -4.97 0.65 -21.16
N GLU A 123 -6.18 0.48 -20.64
CA GLU A 123 -6.95 1.55 -20.01
C GLU A 123 -6.28 2.06 -18.72
N VAL A 124 -5.84 1.15 -17.84
CA VAL A 124 -5.12 1.52 -16.60
C VAL A 124 -3.83 2.30 -16.93
N ILE A 125 -3.04 1.83 -17.90
CA ILE A 125 -1.80 2.48 -18.34
C ILE A 125 -2.08 3.87 -18.90
N ALA A 126 -3.10 4.02 -19.74
CA ALA A 126 -3.49 5.30 -20.31
C ALA A 126 -3.93 6.28 -19.22
N TRP A 127 -4.65 5.79 -18.20
CA TRP A 127 -5.05 6.61 -17.06
C TRP A 127 -3.84 7.04 -16.22
N VAL A 128 -2.89 6.14 -15.92
CA VAL A 128 -1.65 6.52 -15.22
C VAL A 128 -0.86 7.56 -16.02
N GLN A 129 -0.76 7.41 -17.34
CA GLN A 129 -0.11 8.41 -18.19
C GLN A 129 -0.83 9.76 -18.18
N ASP A 130 -2.16 9.80 -18.18
CA ASP A 130 -2.94 11.05 -18.04
C ASP A 130 -2.64 11.76 -16.71
N LEU A 131 -2.53 11.02 -15.61
CA LEU A 131 -2.15 11.60 -14.30
C LEU A 131 -0.76 12.25 -14.35
N ILE A 132 0.19 11.61 -15.02
CA ILE A 132 1.55 12.14 -15.21
C ILE A 132 1.51 13.45 -15.99
N GLU A 133 0.77 13.52 -17.10
CA GLU A 133 0.66 14.75 -17.89
C GLU A 133 -0.08 15.87 -17.15
N ARG A 134 -0.98 15.52 -16.23
CA ARG A 134 -1.71 16.47 -15.36
C ARG A 134 -0.94 16.86 -14.10
N GLY A 135 0.18 16.20 -13.79
CA GLY A 135 0.92 16.41 -12.54
C GLY A 135 0.14 16.03 -11.28
N VAL A 136 -0.75 15.02 -11.36
CA VAL A 136 -1.54 14.53 -10.22
C VAL A 136 -0.76 13.45 -9.48
N GLY A 137 -0.74 13.50 -8.15
CA GLY A 137 -0.09 12.47 -7.33
C GLY A 137 -0.92 11.18 -7.29
N LEU A 138 -0.29 10.04 -7.58
CA LEU A 138 -0.92 8.72 -7.51
C LEU A 138 -0.72 8.09 -6.12
N VAL A 139 -1.82 7.89 -5.41
CA VAL A 139 -1.87 7.22 -4.12
C VAL A 139 -2.00 5.72 -4.31
N VAL A 140 -1.06 4.96 -3.76
CA VAL A 140 -1.10 3.48 -3.76
C VAL A 140 -0.58 2.98 -2.43
N PHE A 141 -1.34 2.15 -1.73
CA PHE A 141 -0.93 1.62 -0.43
C PHE A 141 0.05 0.46 -0.65
N ASN A 142 1.33 0.65 -0.29
CA ASN A 142 2.43 -0.26 -0.65
C ASN A 142 2.69 -0.28 -2.17
N ALA A 143 2.93 0.90 -2.74
CA ALA A 143 3.07 1.18 -4.17
C ALA A 143 4.09 0.29 -4.90
N ALA A 144 5.16 -0.13 -4.20
CA ALA A 144 6.16 -1.05 -4.73
C ALA A 144 5.55 -2.33 -5.30
N TYR A 145 4.42 -2.80 -4.76
CA TYR A 145 3.71 -3.96 -5.25
C TYR A 145 2.93 -3.66 -6.54
N ASP A 146 1.89 -2.84 -6.47
CA ASP A 146 0.95 -2.61 -7.59
C ASP A 146 1.63 -2.01 -8.82
N LEU A 147 2.54 -1.05 -8.62
CA LEU A 147 3.23 -0.42 -9.74
C LEU A 147 4.20 -1.39 -10.41
N THR A 148 4.87 -2.26 -9.62
CA THR A 148 5.73 -3.32 -10.18
C THR A 148 4.88 -4.33 -10.95
N MET A 149 3.70 -4.67 -10.45
CA MET A 149 2.76 -5.55 -11.14
C MET A 149 2.24 -4.93 -12.44
N LEU A 150 1.84 -3.65 -12.44
CA LEU A 150 1.40 -2.96 -13.64
C LEU A 150 2.50 -2.93 -14.72
N ARG A 151 3.75 -2.66 -14.32
CA ARG A 151 4.90 -2.69 -15.25
C ARG A 151 5.14 -4.10 -15.80
N ALA A 152 5.04 -5.13 -14.96
CA ALA A 152 5.23 -6.53 -15.36
C ALA A 152 4.12 -7.02 -16.30
N GLU A 153 2.86 -6.71 -15.99
CA GLU A 153 1.71 -6.96 -16.85
C GLU A 153 1.83 -6.24 -18.20
N ALA A 154 2.19 -4.95 -18.18
CA ALA A 154 2.39 -4.18 -19.41
C ALA A 154 3.47 -4.82 -20.31
N ALA A 155 4.59 -5.25 -19.73
CA ALA A 155 5.64 -5.96 -20.46
C ALA A 155 5.16 -7.32 -21.00
N ARG A 156 4.40 -8.07 -20.21
CA ARG A 156 3.86 -9.39 -20.56
C ARG A 156 2.93 -9.34 -21.78
N TRP A 157 2.15 -8.27 -21.91
CA TRP A 157 1.20 -8.07 -23.01
C TRP A 157 1.72 -7.17 -24.13
N GLY A 158 2.98 -6.73 -24.07
CA GLY A 158 3.58 -5.85 -25.08
C GLY A 158 2.92 -4.46 -25.14
N LEU A 159 2.36 -4.00 -24.02
CA LEU A 159 1.76 -2.68 -23.87
C LEU A 159 2.85 -1.61 -23.67
N ALA A 160 2.51 -0.37 -24.03
CA ALA A 160 3.36 0.77 -23.73
C ALA A 160 3.54 0.94 -22.22
N GLN A 161 4.70 1.42 -21.79
CA GLN A 161 4.96 1.75 -20.40
C GLN A 161 4.60 3.23 -20.17
N PRO A 162 3.95 3.58 -19.04
CA PRO A 162 3.90 4.97 -18.58
C PRO A 162 5.31 5.55 -18.39
N ASP A 163 5.39 6.88 -18.38
CA ASP A 163 6.62 7.59 -18.03
C ASP A 163 6.89 7.53 -16.51
N TRP A 164 7.31 6.35 -16.05
CA TRP A 164 7.51 6.03 -14.63
C TRP A 164 8.40 7.03 -13.88
N GLU A 165 9.34 7.69 -14.57
CA GLU A 165 10.27 8.66 -13.98
C GLU A 165 9.58 9.98 -13.61
N ARG A 166 8.48 10.33 -14.29
CA ARG A 166 7.69 11.54 -14.03
C ARG A 166 6.50 11.29 -13.10
N LEU A 167 6.23 10.03 -12.73
CA LEU A 167 5.10 9.70 -11.87
C LEU A 167 5.36 10.10 -10.42
N PHE A 168 4.52 10.98 -9.89
CA PHE A 168 4.49 11.26 -8.45
C PHE A 168 3.68 10.18 -7.73
N VAL A 169 4.29 9.53 -6.74
CA VAL A 169 3.68 8.48 -5.93
C VAL A 169 3.53 8.95 -4.48
N VAL A 170 2.35 8.73 -3.91
CA VAL A 170 2.06 8.93 -2.50
C VAL A 170 1.71 7.56 -1.92
N ASP A 171 2.58 7.03 -1.06
CA ASP A 171 2.44 5.70 -0.50
C ASP A 171 2.13 5.81 1.01
N PRO A 172 0.85 5.75 1.41
CA PRO A 172 0.48 5.94 2.81
C PRO A 172 1.10 4.90 3.74
N TYR A 173 1.40 3.71 3.22
CA TYR A 173 2.10 2.67 3.98
C TYR A 173 3.53 3.11 4.34
N VAL A 174 4.27 3.62 3.34
CA VAL A 174 5.66 4.09 3.54
C VAL A 174 5.69 5.33 4.41
N ILE A 175 4.79 6.28 4.16
CA ILE A 175 4.73 7.54 4.91
C ILE A 175 4.41 7.23 6.38
N ASP A 176 3.35 6.46 6.65
CA ASP A 176 2.95 6.12 8.02
C ASP A 176 4.03 5.31 8.76
N TRP A 177 4.67 4.37 8.07
CA TRP A 177 5.82 3.67 8.65
C TRP A 177 6.94 4.64 9.01
N GLY A 178 7.26 5.60 8.14
CA GLY A 178 8.34 6.57 8.31
C GLY A 178 8.18 7.52 9.49
N ILE A 179 6.94 7.81 9.92
CA ILE A 179 6.65 8.72 11.05
C ILE A 179 7.16 8.13 12.37
N GLU A 180 6.88 6.85 12.63
CA GLU A 180 7.21 6.17 13.88
C GLU A 180 8.22 5.02 13.70
N ARG A 181 8.83 4.91 12.52
CA ARG A 181 9.72 3.82 12.11
C ARG A 181 9.13 2.42 12.43
N GLY A 182 7.84 2.24 12.15
CA GLY A 182 7.10 0.99 12.43
C GLY A 182 6.80 0.71 13.91
N GLY A 183 7.05 1.66 14.82
CA GLY A 183 6.89 1.50 16.27
C GLY A 183 5.46 1.22 16.75
N LEU A 184 4.46 1.37 15.89
CA LEU A 184 3.05 1.11 16.18
C LEU A 184 2.56 -0.27 15.68
N GLY A 185 3.48 -1.14 15.26
CA GLY A 185 3.19 -2.53 14.89
C GLY A 185 2.78 -2.72 13.43
N PRO A 186 2.00 -3.77 13.11
CA PRO A 186 1.64 -4.09 11.72
C PRO A 186 0.91 -2.92 11.04
N ARG A 187 1.25 -2.70 9.77
CA ARG A 187 0.76 -1.59 8.93
C ARG A 187 -0.01 -2.09 7.71
N ARG A 188 -0.90 -3.07 7.89
CA ARG A 188 -1.85 -3.41 6.82
C ARG A 188 -2.80 -2.23 6.63
N LEU A 189 -3.43 -2.11 5.45
CA LEU A 189 -4.38 -1.03 5.18
C LEU A 189 -5.44 -0.90 6.27
N THR A 190 -6.03 -2.02 6.69
CA THR A 190 -7.00 -2.10 7.81
C THR A 190 -6.43 -1.57 9.14
N ASP A 191 -5.16 -1.82 9.45
CA ASP A 191 -4.52 -1.32 10.66
C ASP A 191 -4.33 0.19 10.64
N VAL A 192 -3.97 0.75 9.48
CA VAL A 192 -3.70 2.18 9.29
C VAL A 192 -5.01 2.95 9.18
N ALA A 193 -6.00 2.43 8.46
CA ALA A 193 -7.35 2.97 8.38
C ALA A 193 -7.98 3.11 9.78
N ALA A 194 -7.92 2.04 10.57
CA ALA A 194 -8.41 2.06 11.95
C ALA A 194 -7.68 3.09 12.84
N TYR A 195 -6.36 3.25 12.64
CA TYR A 195 -5.58 4.23 13.40
C TYR A 195 -5.98 5.68 13.09
N TYR A 196 -6.19 6.03 11.82
CA TYR A 196 -6.59 7.38 11.41
C TYR A 196 -8.11 7.63 11.48
N GLY A 197 -8.92 6.61 11.77
CA GLY A 197 -10.38 6.69 11.81
C GLY A 197 -11.01 6.78 10.41
N VAL A 198 -10.36 6.19 9.41
CA VAL A 198 -10.86 6.06 8.04
C VAL A 198 -11.74 4.81 7.96
N ALA A 199 -12.94 4.95 7.40
CA ALA A 199 -13.86 3.83 7.22
C ALA A 199 -13.34 2.87 6.14
N LEU A 200 -13.46 1.57 6.42
CA LEU A 200 -13.13 0.50 5.49
C LEU A 200 -14.08 -0.68 5.72
N ASP A 201 -15.23 -0.63 5.06
CA ASP A 201 -16.34 -1.56 5.31
C ASP A 201 -16.23 -2.87 4.50
N ASN A 202 -15.49 -2.84 3.38
CA ASN A 202 -15.29 -3.99 2.48
C ASN A 202 -13.82 -4.11 2.10
N ALA A 203 -12.95 -4.45 3.06
CA ALA A 203 -11.54 -4.71 2.77
C ALA A 203 -11.40 -5.85 1.75
N HIS A 204 -10.40 -5.76 0.87
CA HIS A 204 -10.23 -6.69 -0.27
C HIS A 204 -11.27 -6.49 -1.39
N ASP A 205 -11.73 -5.25 -1.52
CA ASP A 205 -12.37 -4.71 -2.70
C ASP A 205 -11.55 -3.51 -3.17
N ALA A 206 -11.07 -3.56 -4.41
CA ALA A 206 -10.15 -2.56 -4.93
C ALA A 206 -10.69 -1.12 -4.81
N THR A 207 -12.00 -0.91 -4.94
CA THR A 207 -12.59 0.44 -4.84
C THR A 207 -12.59 0.94 -3.41
N ALA A 208 -12.97 0.09 -2.45
CA ALA A 208 -12.91 0.40 -1.03
C ALA A 208 -11.47 0.66 -0.58
N ASP A 209 -10.53 -0.18 -1.01
CA ASP A 209 -9.13 -0.10 -0.62
C ASP A 209 -8.42 1.12 -1.22
N ALA A 210 -8.62 1.42 -2.52
CA ALA A 210 -8.13 2.64 -3.16
C ALA A 210 -8.66 3.91 -2.48
N ARG A 211 -9.96 3.94 -2.15
CA ARG A 211 -10.58 5.07 -1.45
C ARG A 211 -9.98 5.25 -0.06
N ALA A 212 -9.85 4.16 0.70
CA ALA A 212 -9.26 4.19 2.03
C ALA A 212 -7.80 4.66 1.97
N ALA A 213 -7.00 4.20 1.01
CA ALA A 213 -5.63 4.64 0.81
C ALA A 213 -5.53 6.16 0.58
N ARG A 214 -6.39 6.71 -0.30
CA ARG A 214 -6.44 8.17 -0.55
C ARG A 214 -6.83 8.95 0.70
N GLU A 215 -7.86 8.51 1.41
CA GLU A 215 -8.30 9.17 2.65
C GLU A 215 -7.22 9.11 3.74
N ILE A 216 -6.50 7.99 3.88
CA ILE A 216 -5.36 7.88 4.79
C ILE A 216 -4.28 8.88 4.40
N ALA A 217 -3.95 9.03 3.11
CA ALA A 217 -2.97 10.02 2.66
C ALA A 217 -3.36 11.44 3.11
N TYR A 218 -4.63 11.80 2.93
CA TYR A 218 -5.15 13.09 3.41
C TYR A 218 -5.10 13.22 4.93
N GLU A 219 -5.44 12.16 5.69
CA GLU A 219 -5.36 12.19 7.15
C GLU A 219 -3.94 12.34 7.68
N ILE A 220 -2.97 11.64 7.07
CA ILE A 220 -1.56 11.80 7.40
C ILE A 220 -1.15 13.26 7.14
N GLY A 221 -1.47 13.77 5.95
CA GLY A 221 -1.22 15.15 5.56
C GLY A 221 -1.75 16.14 6.59
N ARG A 222 -3.05 16.07 6.93
CA ARG A 222 -3.71 17.00 7.86
C ARG A 222 -3.20 16.94 9.30
N ARG A 223 -2.55 15.84 9.71
CA ARG A 223 -2.20 15.60 11.13
C ARG A 223 -0.70 15.75 11.40
N HIS A 224 0.13 15.71 10.37
CA HIS A 224 1.58 15.75 10.50
C HIS A 224 2.18 16.89 9.66
N PRO A 225 2.24 18.13 10.19
CA PRO A 225 2.71 19.31 9.44
C PRO A 225 4.11 19.15 8.84
N THR A 226 5.01 18.49 9.56
CA THR A 226 6.39 18.25 9.09
C THR A 226 6.47 17.23 7.96
N VAL A 227 5.58 16.22 7.97
CA VAL A 227 5.45 15.21 6.92
C VAL A 227 4.78 15.80 5.68
N ALA A 228 3.78 16.65 5.89
CA ALA A 228 3.03 17.37 4.88
C ALA A 228 3.86 18.43 4.13
N ALA A 229 4.88 19.00 4.77
CA ALA A 229 5.63 20.13 4.24
C ALA A 229 6.29 19.85 2.88
N GLY A 230 6.26 20.85 2.00
CA GLY A 230 6.79 20.78 0.63
C GLY A 230 5.76 20.28 -0.38
N ASP A 231 6.27 19.93 -1.56
CA ASP A 231 5.53 19.39 -2.71
C ASP A 231 5.66 17.86 -2.83
N LEU A 232 5.05 17.31 -3.88
CA LEU A 232 5.10 15.87 -4.16
C LEU A 232 6.52 15.38 -4.46
N GLU A 233 7.37 16.18 -5.12
CA GLU A 233 8.77 15.82 -5.37
C GLU A 233 9.55 15.67 -4.06
N SER A 234 9.41 16.64 -3.14
CA SER A 234 10.01 16.57 -1.82
C SER A 234 9.50 15.38 -1.00
N LEU A 235 8.21 15.01 -1.16
CA LEU A 235 7.64 13.83 -0.53
C LEU A 235 8.21 12.53 -1.11
N MET A 236 8.35 12.42 -2.44
CA MET A 236 8.97 11.28 -3.11
C MET A 236 10.36 10.97 -2.53
N LEU A 237 11.21 11.99 -2.40
CA LEU A 237 12.56 11.84 -1.83
C LEU A 237 12.54 11.32 -0.39
N ARG A 238 11.59 11.78 0.44
CA ARG A 238 11.44 11.27 1.82
C ARG A 238 10.97 9.82 1.84
N GLN A 239 10.04 9.45 0.96
CA GLN A 239 9.54 8.08 0.87
C GLN A 239 10.62 7.09 0.43
N VAL A 240 11.53 7.47 -0.48
CA VAL A 240 12.70 6.65 -0.82
C VAL A 240 13.52 6.33 0.43
N ILE A 241 13.80 7.33 1.27
CA ILE A 241 14.56 7.16 2.52
C ILE A 241 13.79 6.27 3.52
N TRP A 242 12.50 6.52 3.71
CA TRP A 242 11.67 5.74 4.64
C TRP A 242 11.52 4.29 4.19
N PHE A 243 11.29 4.04 2.90
CA PHE A 243 11.21 2.70 2.35
C PHE A 243 12.53 1.93 2.50
N ALA A 244 13.65 2.57 2.17
CA ALA A 244 14.98 1.96 2.35
C ALA A 244 15.23 1.58 3.82
N GLY A 245 14.92 2.49 4.76
CA GLY A 245 15.03 2.20 6.19
C GLY A 245 14.12 1.04 6.65
N ARG A 246 12.89 0.97 6.12
CA ARG A 246 11.96 -0.15 6.38
C ARG A 246 12.50 -1.48 5.84
N ALA A 247 13.02 -1.49 4.62
CA ALA A 247 13.63 -2.67 4.02
C ALA A 247 14.86 -3.13 4.81
N GLU A 248 15.70 -2.21 5.28
CA GLU A 248 16.87 -2.52 6.12
C GLU A 248 16.46 -3.13 7.48
N ASP A 249 15.48 -2.54 8.16
CA ASP A 249 14.95 -3.04 9.43
C ASP A 249 14.34 -4.45 9.27
N TRP A 250 13.58 -4.66 8.19
CA TRP A 250 13.08 -5.99 7.82
C TRP A 250 14.23 -6.96 7.54
N ASN A 251 15.21 -6.57 6.73
CA ASN A 251 16.33 -7.41 6.36
C ASN A 251 17.18 -7.83 7.57
N HIS A 252 17.33 -6.96 8.57
CA HIS A 252 17.97 -7.31 9.82
C HIS A 252 17.20 -8.40 10.59
N TYR A 253 15.87 -8.33 10.63
CA TYR A 253 15.04 -9.39 11.19
C TYR A 253 15.07 -10.66 10.33
N ALA A 254 14.84 -10.55 9.03
CA ALA A 254 14.72 -11.65 8.07
C ALA A 254 15.97 -12.55 8.04
N ARG A 255 17.18 -11.97 8.10
CA ARG A 255 18.43 -12.74 8.21
C ARG A 255 18.50 -13.63 9.45
N ARG A 256 17.93 -13.20 10.58
CA ARG A 256 17.91 -13.99 11.82
C ARG A 256 16.93 -15.16 11.76
N VAL A 257 15.86 -15.04 10.98
CA VAL A 257 14.76 -16.02 10.91
C VAL A 257 14.70 -16.79 9.59
N GLY A 258 15.69 -16.61 8.69
CA GLY A 258 15.77 -17.31 7.40
C GLY A 258 14.66 -16.93 6.43
N ARG A 259 14.28 -15.64 6.37
CA ARG A 259 13.26 -15.12 5.45
C ARG A 259 13.89 -14.37 4.27
N ALA A 260 13.10 -14.20 3.20
CA ALA A 260 13.49 -13.40 2.04
C ALA A 260 13.78 -11.94 2.42
N LEU A 261 14.70 -11.34 1.69
CA LEU A 261 15.13 -9.96 1.88
C LEU A 261 14.37 -9.03 0.95
N ASP A 262 14.05 -7.84 1.46
CA ASP A 262 13.49 -6.75 0.67
C ASP A 262 14.64 -5.97 0.00
N ASP A 263 14.45 -5.49 -1.23
CA ASP A 263 15.38 -4.57 -1.89
C ASP A 263 15.16 -3.14 -1.36
N PRO A 264 16.14 -2.49 -0.69
CA PRO A 264 15.99 -1.12 -0.21
C PRO A 264 15.78 -0.08 -1.32
N ALA A 265 16.16 -0.40 -2.57
CA ALA A 265 15.92 0.45 -3.74
C ALA A 265 14.61 0.08 -4.48
N GLY A 266 13.79 -0.82 -3.92
CA GLY A 266 12.64 -1.42 -4.59
C GLY A 266 11.39 -0.53 -4.72
N TRP A 267 11.47 0.75 -4.38
CA TRP A 267 10.34 1.68 -4.36
C TRP A 267 10.59 2.90 -5.27
N PRO A 268 9.56 3.43 -5.96
CA PRO A 268 8.16 2.95 -6.00
C PRO A 268 7.96 1.75 -6.93
N LEU A 269 9.02 1.33 -7.62
CA LEU A 269 9.02 0.27 -8.60
C LEU A 269 10.27 -0.58 -8.38
N SER A 270 10.10 -1.87 -8.10
CA SER A 270 11.24 -2.77 -7.89
C SER A 270 12.03 -2.93 -9.19
N ALA A 271 13.34 -3.18 -9.18
CA ALA A 271 14.03 -3.47 -10.43
C ALA A 271 13.53 -4.81 -11.01
N PRO A 272 13.43 -4.98 -12.34
CA PRO A 272 13.23 -6.31 -12.92
C PRO A 272 14.38 -7.23 -12.49
N ASP A 273 14.09 -8.46 -12.09
CA ASP A 273 15.13 -9.45 -11.83
C ASP A 273 15.86 -9.79 -13.14
N LEU A 274 17.00 -9.14 -13.37
CA LEU A 274 17.83 -9.36 -14.56
C LEU A 274 18.53 -10.73 -14.56
N SER A 275 18.45 -11.51 -13.46
CA SER A 275 19.09 -12.84 -13.39
C SER A 275 18.35 -13.91 -14.21
N ASN A 276 17.11 -13.63 -14.64
CA ASN A 276 16.27 -14.56 -15.42
C ASN A 276 16.03 -14.13 -16.87
N VAL A 277 16.68 -13.07 -17.36
CA VAL A 277 16.66 -12.74 -18.80
C VAL A 277 17.52 -13.75 -19.55
N ARG A 278 16.91 -14.88 -19.95
CA ARG A 278 17.44 -15.66 -21.06
C ARG A 278 17.32 -14.79 -22.30
N ILE A 279 18.45 -14.21 -22.71
CA ILE A 279 18.59 -13.62 -24.04
C ILE A 279 18.27 -14.74 -25.03
N ALA A 280 17.11 -14.64 -25.69
CA ALA A 280 16.76 -15.48 -26.82
C ALA A 280 17.52 -15.00 -28.06
#